data_AF-A0A382BCT5-F1
#
_entry.id   AF-A0A382BCT5-F1
#
_cell.length_a   1.000
_cell.length_b   1.000
_cell.length_c   1.000
_cell.angle_alpha   90.00
_cell.angle_beta   90.00
_cell.angle_gamma   90.00
#
_symmetry.space_group_name_H-M   'P 1'
#
loop_
_entity.id
_entity.type
_entity.pdbx_description
1 polymer ?
#
loop_
_entity_poly.entity_id
_entity_poly.type
_entity_poly.pdbx_seq_one_letter_code
_entity_poly.pdbx_strand_id
1 'polypeptide(L)'
;MVVTQKVVEGICAWQGSAMVKDPRWRFTLSKEHVAELHIALESVQARGLSWEHMTREDFPLPCLSLKLADIAEELENGSGLANLSGLPLSDFGDGLRQVWYGIGLNLGLPVFQDYNAQLMRDIEDRGEDTDSIEGHKLATLDGNTFQSSKARTLSNGILRFHTDRADVAALLCVRQAKSGGVSRIASSVAVHNEMLRREPELAALLYEPLHRARLGEERGGEDLNYALPVFGQLEGRFTSHYSRTYVEAAQEMLDVPR
;
A
#
# COMPACT_ATOMS: atom_id res chain seq x y z
N MET A 1 -20.27 5.72 21.95
CA MET A 1 -21.41 5.69 21.01
C MET A 1 -21.48 4.28 20.46
N VAL A 2 -22.64 3.61 20.52
CA VAL A 2 -22.80 2.32 19.85
C VAL A 2 -22.87 2.60 18.35
N VAL A 3 -21.78 2.32 17.63
CA VAL A 3 -21.76 2.44 16.17
C VAL A 3 -22.62 1.30 15.63
N THR A 4 -23.79 1.62 15.08
CA THR A 4 -24.59 0.63 14.37
C THR A 4 -23.89 0.31 13.06
N GLN A 5 -23.27 -0.87 12.99
CA GLN A 5 -22.57 -1.35 11.81
C GLN A 5 -23.57 -1.56 10.68
N LYS A 6 -23.29 -0.97 9.52
CA LYS A 6 -24.18 -1.07 8.36
C LYS A 6 -23.42 -1.65 7.19
N VAL A 7 -24.12 -2.48 6.41
CA VAL A 7 -23.66 -2.91 5.09
C VAL A 7 -23.26 -1.67 4.30
N VAL A 8 -22.07 -1.72 3.72
CA VAL A 8 -21.54 -0.65 2.86
C VAL A 8 -21.92 -1.01 1.43
N GLU A 9 -22.71 -0.15 0.80
CA GLU A 9 -23.11 -0.30 -0.59
C GLU A 9 -22.14 0.42 -1.53
N GLY A 10 -22.19 0.08 -2.81
CA GLY A 10 -21.39 0.71 -3.85
C GLY A 10 -20.33 -0.21 -4.45
N ILE A 11 -19.60 0.33 -5.43
CA ILE A 11 -18.66 -0.47 -6.21
C ILE A 11 -17.49 -1.00 -5.39
N CYS A 12 -17.10 -0.29 -4.32
CA CYS A 12 -16.04 -0.72 -3.40
C CYS A 12 -16.32 -2.10 -2.77
N ALA A 13 -17.58 -2.53 -2.67
CA ALA A 13 -18.00 -3.83 -2.14
C ALA A 13 -17.96 -4.97 -3.19
N TRP A 14 -16.88 -5.05 -3.98
CA TRP A 14 -16.76 -5.99 -5.09
C TRP A 14 -16.28 -7.39 -4.70
N GLN A 15 -16.68 -8.39 -5.48
CA GLN A 15 -16.13 -9.76 -5.45
C GLN A 15 -15.10 -9.94 -6.56
N GLY A 16 -14.04 -10.74 -6.31
CA GLY A 16 -12.94 -10.89 -7.26
C GLY A 16 -13.36 -11.40 -8.64
N SER A 17 -14.36 -12.29 -8.70
CA SER A 17 -14.88 -12.82 -9.97
C SER A 17 -15.53 -11.75 -10.86
N ALA A 18 -16.14 -10.72 -10.27
CA ALA A 18 -16.66 -9.57 -10.98
C ALA A 18 -15.52 -8.61 -11.38
N MET A 19 -14.63 -8.31 -10.43
CA MET A 19 -13.56 -7.32 -10.61
C MET A 19 -12.56 -7.69 -11.73
N VAL A 20 -12.28 -8.98 -11.92
CA VAL A 20 -11.38 -9.45 -12.99
C VAL A 20 -11.84 -8.97 -14.38
N LYS A 21 -13.14 -8.88 -14.61
CA LYS A 21 -13.74 -8.52 -15.90
C LYS A 21 -14.08 -7.03 -16.02
N ASP A 22 -14.00 -6.28 -14.93
CA ASP A 22 -14.38 -4.88 -14.92
C ASP A 22 -13.24 -4.03 -15.54
N PRO A 23 -13.49 -3.25 -16.61
CA PRO A 23 -12.48 -2.40 -17.20
C PRO A 23 -12.21 -1.12 -16.40
N ARG A 24 -13.04 -0.77 -15.41
CA ARG A 24 -12.97 0.53 -14.70
C ARG A 24 -11.60 0.86 -14.10
N TRP A 25 -10.92 -0.17 -13.61
CA TRP A 25 -9.65 -0.05 -12.90
C TRP A 25 -8.47 -0.23 -13.85
N ARG A 26 -8.70 -0.35 -15.17
CA ARG A 26 -7.68 -0.59 -16.19
C ARG A 26 -7.45 0.67 -16.99
N PHE A 27 -6.29 1.27 -16.79
CA PHE A 27 -5.84 2.48 -17.46
C PHE A 27 -4.67 2.13 -18.37
N THR A 28 -4.57 2.81 -19.52
CA THR A 28 -3.45 2.59 -20.45
C THR A 28 -2.86 3.94 -20.85
N LEU A 29 -1.54 4.03 -20.78
CA LEU A 29 -0.78 5.16 -21.31
C LEU A 29 -0.90 5.17 -22.84
N SER A 30 -1.12 6.35 -23.40
CA SER A 30 -1.10 6.55 -24.85
C SER A 30 0.32 6.94 -25.25
N LYS A 31 0.57 7.04 -26.56
CA LYS A 31 1.86 7.50 -27.07
C LYS A 31 2.17 8.93 -26.62
N GLU A 32 1.14 9.76 -26.53
CA GLU A 32 1.22 11.15 -26.08
C GLU A 32 1.61 11.22 -24.61
N HIS A 33 1.00 10.38 -23.75
CA HIS A 33 1.40 10.29 -22.34
C HIS A 33 2.86 9.82 -22.19
N VAL A 34 3.29 8.83 -22.98
CA VAL A 34 4.69 8.35 -22.93
C VAL A 34 5.66 9.42 -23.40
N ALA A 35 5.35 10.14 -24.49
CA ALA A 35 6.18 11.25 -24.97
C ALA A 35 6.30 12.37 -23.93
N GLU A 36 5.22 12.68 -23.21
CA GLU A 36 5.23 13.63 -22.11
C GLU A 36 6.15 13.19 -20.96
N LEU A 37 6.14 11.90 -20.59
CA LEU A 37 7.06 11.36 -19.58
C LEU A 37 8.53 11.50 -19.99
N HIS A 38 8.85 11.32 -21.28
CA HIS A 38 10.21 11.55 -21.79
C HIS A 38 10.61 13.03 -21.65
N ILE A 39 9.74 13.95 -22.05
CA ILE A 39 10.00 15.39 -21.96
C ILE A 39 10.23 15.81 -20.50
N ALA A 40 9.40 15.33 -19.57
CA ALA A 40 9.55 15.61 -18.15
C ALA A 40 10.86 15.02 -17.58
N LEU A 41 11.22 13.79 -17.98
CA LEU A 41 12.47 13.15 -17.58
C LEU A 41 13.69 13.93 -18.09
N GLU A 42 13.72 14.30 -19.37
CA GLU A 42 14.81 15.09 -19.97
C GLU A 42 15.00 16.41 -19.22
N SER A 43 13.91 17.08 -18.85
CA SER A 43 13.95 18.34 -18.08
C SER A 43 14.59 18.17 -16.69
N VAL A 44 14.25 17.10 -15.97
CA VAL A 44 14.82 16.79 -14.65
C VAL A 44 16.30 16.41 -14.78
N GLN A 45 16.65 15.59 -15.77
CA GLN A 45 18.03 15.16 -16.02
C GLN A 45 18.93 16.32 -16.44
N ALA A 46 18.45 17.23 -17.29
CA ALA A 46 19.20 18.42 -17.69
C ALA A 46 19.54 19.33 -16.49
N ARG A 47 18.72 19.29 -15.43
CA ARG A 47 18.94 20.02 -14.17
C ARG A 47 19.75 19.22 -13.15
N GLY A 48 20.10 17.96 -13.43
CA GLY A 48 20.84 17.09 -12.53
C GLY A 48 20.07 16.71 -11.27
N LEU A 49 18.73 16.76 -11.29
CA LEU A 49 17.91 16.45 -10.12
C LEU A 49 17.78 14.93 -9.94
N SER A 50 18.12 14.44 -8.75
CA SER A 50 17.79 13.07 -8.35
C SER A 50 16.31 12.96 -7.97
N TRP A 51 15.75 11.75 -8.04
CA TRP A 51 14.31 11.55 -7.83
C TRP A 51 13.87 11.96 -6.42
N GLU A 52 14.72 11.79 -5.41
CA GLU A 52 14.47 12.13 -4.01
C GLU A 52 14.21 13.64 -3.79
N HIS A 53 14.76 14.48 -4.66
CA HIS A 53 14.71 15.93 -4.54
C HIS A 53 13.68 16.57 -5.48
N MET A 54 12.97 15.78 -6.29
CA MET A 54 11.95 16.29 -7.20
C MET A 54 10.70 16.73 -6.42
N THR A 55 10.15 17.88 -6.81
CA THR A 55 8.78 18.26 -6.48
C THR A 55 7.85 18.03 -7.67
N ARG A 56 6.54 18.20 -7.46
CA ARG A 56 5.56 18.08 -8.54
C ARG A 56 5.85 19.05 -9.69
N GLU A 57 6.30 20.26 -9.37
CA GLU A 57 6.64 21.32 -10.34
C GLU A 57 7.85 20.95 -11.20
N ASP A 58 8.75 20.10 -10.69
CA ASP A 58 9.90 19.60 -11.45
C ASP A 58 9.52 18.58 -12.52
N PHE A 59 8.37 17.91 -12.39
CA PHE A 59 7.91 16.86 -13.30
C PHE A 59 6.49 17.13 -13.81
N PRO A 60 6.29 18.18 -14.63
CA PRO A 60 4.95 18.57 -15.08
C PRO A 60 4.37 17.56 -16.06
N LEU A 61 3.11 17.14 -15.82
CA LEU A 61 2.38 16.17 -16.63
C LEU A 61 1.00 16.72 -17.07
N PRO A 62 0.94 17.83 -17.83
CA PRO A 62 -0.34 18.49 -18.15
C PRO A 62 -1.35 17.57 -18.86
N CYS A 63 -0.93 16.67 -19.76
CA CYS A 63 -1.81 15.74 -20.44
C CYS A 63 -2.16 14.54 -19.54
N LEU A 64 -1.16 13.87 -18.99
CA LEU A 64 -1.33 12.68 -18.15
C LEU A 64 -2.05 12.98 -16.83
N SER A 65 -1.99 14.22 -16.33
CA SER A 65 -2.67 14.63 -15.08
C SER A 65 -4.19 14.41 -15.11
N LEU A 66 -4.84 14.53 -16.27
CA LEU A 66 -6.27 14.24 -16.41
C LEU A 66 -6.56 12.77 -16.14
N LYS A 67 -5.72 11.87 -16.65
CA LYS A 67 -5.83 10.43 -16.39
C LYS A 67 -5.45 10.09 -14.96
N LEU A 68 -4.47 10.77 -14.36
CA LEU A 68 -4.14 10.58 -12.96
C LEU A 68 -5.28 11.05 -12.04
N ALA A 69 -6.04 12.07 -12.43
CA ALA A 69 -7.25 12.47 -11.72
C ALA A 69 -8.34 11.39 -11.80
N ASP A 70 -8.56 10.78 -12.97
CA ASP A 70 -9.49 9.64 -13.11
C ASP A 70 -9.06 8.44 -12.24
N ILE A 71 -7.75 8.18 -12.18
CA ILE A 71 -7.17 7.13 -11.32
C ILE A 71 -7.40 7.46 -9.85
N ALA A 72 -7.15 8.70 -9.42
CA ALA A 72 -7.39 9.14 -8.05
C ALA A 72 -8.87 8.98 -7.64
N GLU A 73 -9.79 9.33 -8.54
CA GLU A 73 -11.23 9.16 -8.30
C GLU A 73 -11.64 7.67 -8.19
N GLU A 74 -11.11 6.79 -9.04
CA GLU A 74 -11.38 5.34 -8.96
C GLU A 74 -10.77 4.69 -7.70
N LEU A 75 -9.64 5.21 -7.22
CA LEU A 75 -9.00 4.78 -5.96
C LEU A 75 -9.81 5.25 -4.73
N GLU A 76 -10.25 6.51 -4.68
CA GLU A 76 -10.90 7.08 -3.49
C GLU A 76 -12.41 6.79 -3.44
N ASN A 77 -13.12 6.95 -4.56
CA ASN A 77 -14.58 6.88 -4.62
C ASN A 77 -15.08 5.70 -5.48
N GLY A 78 -14.17 5.01 -6.17
CA GLY A 78 -14.48 3.83 -6.98
C GLY A 78 -14.23 2.51 -6.25
N SER A 79 -13.61 1.56 -6.95
CA SER A 79 -13.31 0.23 -6.41
C SER A 79 -12.14 0.17 -5.44
N GLY A 80 -11.32 1.22 -5.37
CA GLY A 80 -10.05 1.21 -4.63
C GLY A 80 -8.90 0.56 -5.40
N LEU A 81 -9.07 0.29 -6.70
CA LEU A 81 -8.06 -0.34 -7.55
C LEU A 81 -7.75 0.49 -8.78
N ALA A 82 -6.48 0.51 -9.17
CA ALA A 82 -6.04 1.00 -10.47
C ALA A 82 -4.85 0.19 -10.98
N ASN A 83 -4.84 -0.06 -12.28
CA ASN A 83 -3.74 -0.65 -13.02
C ASN A 83 -3.45 0.22 -14.23
N LEU A 84 -2.28 0.87 -14.21
CA LEU A 84 -1.79 1.69 -15.30
C LEU A 84 -0.79 0.89 -16.15
N SER A 85 -1.21 0.49 -17.35
CA SER A 85 -0.37 -0.25 -18.29
C SER A 85 0.21 0.64 -19.40
N GLY A 86 1.20 0.12 -20.13
CA GLY A 86 1.73 0.78 -21.32
C GLY A 86 2.94 1.69 -21.06
N LEU A 87 3.57 1.60 -19.90
CA LEU A 87 4.84 2.28 -19.62
C LEU A 87 6.00 1.46 -20.22
N PRO A 88 6.74 1.97 -21.23
CA PRO A 88 7.85 1.24 -21.84
C PRO A 88 9.12 1.37 -20.98
N LEU A 89 9.26 0.48 -19.99
CA LEU A 89 10.32 0.56 -18.97
C LEU A 89 11.74 0.65 -19.54
N SER A 90 12.01 -0.04 -20.66
CA SER A 90 13.30 -0.03 -21.34
C SER A 90 13.74 1.36 -21.78
N ASP A 91 12.76 2.22 -22.09
CA ASP A 91 13.01 3.52 -22.71
C ASP A 91 13.51 4.54 -21.67
N PHE A 92 13.34 4.25 -20.39
CA PHE A 92 13.70 5.15 -19.29
C PHE A 92 15.01 4.80 -18.59
N GLY A 93 15.54 3.58 -18.75
CA GLY A 93 16.83 3.16 -18.18
C GLY A 93 17.01 3.58 -16.71
N ASP A 94 18.12 4.27 -16.43
CA ASP A 94 18.45 4.79 -15.09
C ASP A 94 17.47 5.89 -14.59
N GLY A 95 16.72 6.50 -15.51
CA GLY A 95 15.69 7.49 -15.22
C GLY A 95 14.35 6.91 -14.74
N LEU A 96 14.21 5.58 -14.67
CA LEU A 96 12.94 4.94 -14.32
C LEU A 96 12.41 5.36 -12.94
N ARG A 97 13.28 5.56 -11.95
CA ARG A 97 12.87 6.05 -10.61
C ARG A 97 12.32 7.48 -10.67
N GLN A 98 12.93 8.36 -11.48
CA GLN A 98 12.45 9.74 -11.67
C GLN A 98 11.06 9.73 -12.31
N VAL A 99 10.85 8.88 -13.32
CA VAL A 99 9.54 8.71 -13.98
C VAL A 99 8.50 8.19 -13.01
N TRP A 100 8.81 7.11 -12.27
CA TRP A 100 7.87 6.51 -11.33
C TRP A 100 7.51 7.47 -10.19
N TYR A 101 8.50 8.13 -9.62
CA TYR A 101 8.28 9.13 -8.57
C TYR A 101 7.52 10.36 -9.09
N GLY A 102 7.85 10.83 -10.30
CA GLY A 102 7.15 11.94 -10.96
C GLY A 102 5.67 11.66 -11.24
N ILE A 103 5.32 10.43 -11.62
CA ILE A 103 3.92 9.98 -11.70
C ILE A 103 3.27 10.05 -10.31
N GLY A 104 3.95 9.54 -9.28
CA GLY A 104 3.47 9.57 -7.89
C GLY A 104 3.20 10.99 -7.37
N LEU A 105 4.12 11.92 -7.61
CA LEU A 105 3.99 13.36 -7.26
C LEU A 105 2.79 14.04 -7.95
N ASN A 106 2.36 13.54 -9.10
CA ASN A 106 1.19 14.05 -9.81
C ASN A 106 -0.10 13.29 -9.49
N LEU A 107 -0.01 12.15 -8.81
CA LEU A 107 -1.17 11.40 -8.31
C LEU A 107 -1.56 11.84 -6.89
N GLY A 108 -0.59 12.13 -6.03
CA GLY A 108 -0.83 12.50 -4.64
C GLY A 108 0.44 12.97 -3.93
N LEU A 109 0.48 12.79 -2.61
CA LEU A 109 1.63 13.13 -1.78
C LEU A 109 2.39 11.85 -1.39
N PRO A 110 3.63 11.63 -1.88
CA PRO A 110 4.47 10.55 -1.39
C PRO A 110 4.75 10.70 0.11
N VAL A 111 4.61 9.60 0.86
CA VAL A 111 4.87 9.54 2.30
C VAL A 111 5.98 8.54 2.60
N PHE A 112 6.68 8.75 3.72
CA PHE A 112 7.74 7.84 4.15
C PHE A 112 7.19 6.47 4.54
N GLN A 113 7.88 5.43 4.10
CA GLN A 113 7.54 4.03 4.37
C GLN A 113 8.19 3.50 5.64
N ASP A 114 9.25 4.16 6.15
CA ASP A 114 9.90 3.79 7.40
C ASP A 114 10.59 5.00 8.09
N TYR A 115 11.13 4.76 9.29
CA TYR A 115 11.82 5.75 10.11
C TYR A 115 13.11 6.33 9.47
N ASN A 116 13.62 5.72 8.40
CA ASN A 116 14.77 6.22 7.64
C ASN A 116 14.35 7.19 6.52
N ALA A 117 13.10 7.63 6.51
CA ALA A 117 12.54 8.52 5.49
C ALA A 117 12.58 7.89 4.08
N GLN A 118 12.48 6.57 3.97
CA GLN A 118 12.46 5.89 2.68
C GLN A 118 11.14 6.17 1.93
N LEU A 119 11.20 6.70 0.71
CA LEU A 119 10.03 7.00 -0.13
C LEU A 119 9.72 5.90 -1.17
N MET A 120 10.75 5.18 -1.62
CA MET A 120 10.63 4.12 -2.62
C MET A 120 11.51 2.94 -2.22
N ARG A 121 11.01 1.72 -2.44
CA ARG A 121 11.66 0.49 -2.03
C ARG A 121 11.62 -0.53 -3.17
N ASP A 122 12.72 -1.24 -3.34
CA ASP A 122 12.78 -2.38 -4.25
C ASP A 122 12.16 -3.61 -3.59
N ILE A 123 11.33 -4.32 -4.35
CA ILE A 123 10.70 -5.56 -3.95
C ILE A 123 11.25 -6.65 -4.85
N GLU A 124 12.06 -7.53 -4.27
CA GLU A 124 12.78 -8.58 -5.00
C GLU A 124 13.13 -9.74 -4.06
N ASP A 125 13.26 -10.95 -4.60
CA ASP A 125 13.78 -12.08 -3.81
C ASP A 125 15.30 -12.03 -3.82
N ARG A 126 15.93 -11.71 -2.68
CA ARG A 126 17.41 -11.69 -2.56
C ARG A 126 17.99 -13.04 -2.16
N GLY A 127 17.16 -14.03 -1.81
CA GLY A 127 17.61 -15.33 -1.32
C GLY A 127 18.37 -15.27 0.02
N GLU A 128 18.40 -14.11 0.68
CA GLU A 128 19.05 -13.91 1.97
C GLU A 128 18.13 -14.37 3.11
N ASP A 129 18.72 -14.85 4.20
CA ASP A 129 18.00 -15.03 5.44
C ASP A 129 17.63 -13.64 5.99
N THR A 130 16.41 -13.22 5.70
CA THR A 130 15.90 -11.90 6.05
C THR A 130 15.83 -11.66 7.57
N ASP A 131 16.10 -12.69 8.38
CA ASP A 131 16.31 -12.58 9.84
C ASP A 131 17.56 -11.75 10.20
N SER A 132 18.48 -11.59 9.25
CA SER A 132 19.72 -10.83 9.41
C SER A 132 19.65 -9.40 8.87
N ILE A 133 18.61 -9.04 8.11
CA ILE A 133 18.46 -7.70 7.54
C ILE A 133 18.05 -6.75 8.66
N GLU A 134 19.01 -5.91 9.03
CA GLU A 134 19.07 -5.03 10.19
C GLU A 134 17.73 -4.33 10.53
N GLY A 135 17.32 -4.43 11.80
CA GLY A 135 16.50 -3.40 12.46
C GLY A 135 15.26 -3.85 13.23
N HIS A 136 14.65 -5.01 12.94
CA HIS A 136 13.30 -5.30 13.47
C HIS A 136 13.17 -6.73 14.01
N LYS A 137 14.01 -7.09 14.98
CA LYS A 137 13.81 -8.30 15.79
C LYS A 137 12.88 -7.95 16.95
N LEU A 138 11.61 -8.31 16.86
CA LEU A 138 10.85 -8.57 18.08
C LEU A 138 11.20 -9.99 18.51
N ALA A 139 11.86 -10.10 19.66
CA ALA A 139 11.92 -11.36 20.38
C ALA A 139 10.51 -11.61 20.92
N THR A 140 9.90 -12.71 20.49
CA THR A 140 8.72 -13.29 21.15
C THR A 140 9.06 -13.63 22.60
N LEU A 141 8.05 -13.80 23.46
CA LEU A 141 8.26 -14.19 24.86
C LEU A 141 9.05 -15.52 24.99
N ASP A 142 9.00 -16.34 23.95
CA ASP A 142 9.64 -17.65 23.85
C ASP A 142 11.07 -17.58 23.26
N GLY A 143 11.56 -16.39 22.90
CA GLY A 143 12.90 -16.17 22.36
C GLY A 143 13.04 -16.33 20.84
N ASN A 144 11.96 -16.61 20.10
CA ASN A 144 11.95 -16.64 18.64
C ASN A 144 11.88 -15.24 18.03
N THR A 145 12.47 -15.06 16.84
CA THR A 145 12.44 -13.81 16.08
C THR A 145 11.15 -13.65 15.27
N PHE A 146 10.45 -12.54 15.45
CA PHE A 146 9.30 -12.16 14.62
C PHE A 146 9.77 -11.42 13.36
N GLN A 147 9.51 -11.99 12.18
CA GLN A 147 9.84 -11.36 10.90
C GLN A 147 8.84 -10.24 10.58
N SER A 148 9.33 -9.00 10.44
CA SER A 148 8.50 -7.85 10.06
C SER A 148 8.01 -7.93 8.60
N SER A 149 6.98 -7.17 8.26
CA SER A 149 6.52 -7.00 6.87
C SER A 149 7.63 -6.48 5.95
N LYS A 150 8.60 -5.71 6.50
CA LYS A 150 9.79 -5.24 5.79
C LYS A 150 10.70 -6.38 5.31
N ALA A 151 10.88 -7.43 6.12
CA ALA A 151 11.61 -8.63 5.71
C ALA A 151 10.94 -9.35 4.52
N ARG A 152 9.61 -9.23 4.39
CA ARG A 152 8.84 -9.84 3.30
C ARG A 152 9.05 -9.17 1.95
N THR A 153 9.54 -7.94 1.87
CA THR A 153 9.84 -7.30 0.58
C THR A 153 11.09 -7.87 -0.09
N LEU A 154 11.91 -8.60 0.66
CA LEU A 154 13.20 -9.14 0.21
C LEU A 154 13.24 -10.69 0.12
N SER A 155 12.07 -11.34 0.20
CA SER A 155 11.94 -12.79 0.20
C SER A 155 10.78 -13.27 -0.68
N ASN A 156 10.76 -14.58 -0.98
CA ASN A 156 9.65 -15.25 -1.67
C ASN A 156 8.56 -15.80 -0.72
N GLY A 157 8.63 -15.47 0.57
CA GLY A 157 7.67 -15.91 1.57
C GLY A 157 6.27 -15.32 1.34
N ILE A 158 5.24 -16.03 1.79
CA ILE A 158 3.85 -15.55 1.68
C ILE A 158 3.68 -14.28 2.50
N LEU A 159 3.30 -13.19 1.82
CA LEU A 159 2.81 -11.99 2.47
C LEU A 159 1.30 -12.13 2.73
N ARG A 160 0.90 -12.04 4.00
CA ARG A 160 -0.51 -12.11 4.41
C ARG A 160 -1.27 -10.88 3.90
N PHE A 161 -2.59 -10.99 3.76
CA PHE A 161 -3.44 -9.82 3.51
C PHE A 161 -3.23 -8.77 4.60
N HIS A 162 -3.10 -7.51 4.19
CA HIS A 162 -2.93 -6.35 5.04
C HIS A 162 -3.36 -5.10 4.28
N THR A 163 -3.49 -4.00 5.01
CA THR A 163 -3.57 -2.64 4.47
C THR A 163 -2.37 -1.85 5.00
N ASP A 164 -1.74 -1.08 4.14
CA ASP A 164 -0.62 -0.23 4.51
C ASP A 164 -1.07 1.03 5.28
N ARG A 165 -0.10 1.75 5.85
CA ARG A 165 -0.31 2.99 6.62
C ARG A 165 -0.32 4.22 5.71
N ALA A 166 -1.05 4.14 4.61
CA ALA A 166 -1.21 5.21 3.62
C ALA A 166 -2.55 5.03 2.90
N ASP A 167 -3.04 6.09 2.25
CA ASP A 167 -4.29 6.03 1.48
C ASP A 167 -4.14 5.12 0.25
N VAL A 168 -2.96 5.12 -0.38
CA VAL A 168 -2.66 4.33 -1.59
C VAL A 168 -1.27 3.71 -1.51
N ALA A 169 -1.18 2.41 -1.81
CA ALA A 169 0.07 1.71 -2.09
C ALA A 169 0.21 1.50 -3.60
N ALA A 170 1.33 1.93 -4.18
CA ALA A 170 1.60 1.84 -5.61
C ALA A 170 2.82 0.96 -5.91
N LEU A 171 2.70 0.05 -6.86
CA LEU A 171 3.73 -0.90 -7.25
C LEU A 171 4.02 -0.79 -8.75
N LEU A 172 5.31 -0.69 -9.10
CA LEU A 172 5.79 -0.77 -10.47
C LEU A 172 6.48 -2.11 -10.71
N CYS A 173 5.94 -2.94 -11.59
CA CYS A 173 6.58 -4.20 -11.97
C CYS A 173 7.73 -3.92 -12.95
N VAL A 174 8.97 -3.84 -12.44
CA VAL A 174 10.16 -3.65 -13.28
C VAL A 174 10.55 -4.94 -14.01
N ARG A 175 10.36 -6.08 -13.36
CA ARG A 175 10.63 -7.41 -13.92
C ARG A 175 9.65 -8.41 -13.34
N GLN A 176 8.98 -9.15 -14.22
CA GLN A 176 8.08 -10.23 -13.80
C GLN A 176 8.89 -11.37 -13.17
N ALA A 177 8.39 -11.92 -12.06
CA ALA A 177 8.97 -13.12 -11.45
C ALA A 177 8.92 -14.31 -12.41
N LYS A 178 9.99 -15.13 -12.42
CA LYS A 178 10.06 -16.35 -13.25
C LYS A 178 8.95 -17.35 -12.91
N SER A 179 8.60 -17.44 -11.62
CA SER A 179 7.52 -18.27 -11.09
C SER A 179 7.02 -17.65 -9.78
N GLY A 180 5.73 -17.77 -9.49
CA GLY A 180 5.14 -17.10 -8.32
C GLY A 180 5.00 -15.59 -8.53
N GLY A 181 5.25 -14.80 -7.48
CA GLY A 181 5.14 -13.33 -7.53
C GLY A 181 3.72 -12.82 -7.81
N VAL A 182 2.70 -13.59 -7.42
CA VAL A 182 1.30 -13.26 -7.68
C VAL A 182 0.78 -12.34 -6.58
N SER A 183 0.42 -11.12 -6.94
CA SER A 183 -0.33 -10.22 -6.06
C SER A 183 -1.78 -10.66 -5.94
N ARG A 184 -2.30 -10.72 -4.71
CA ARG A 184 -3.70 -11.00 -4.42
C ARG A 184 -4.31 -9.80 -3.73
N ILE A 185 -5.49 -9.40 -4.17
CA ILE A 185 -6.21 -8.25 -3.64
C ILE A 185 -7.64 -8.66 -3.32
N ALA A 186 -8.16 -8.13 -2.22
CA ALA A 186 -9.53 -8.35 -1.77
C ALA A 186 -10.12 -7.01 -1.31
N SER A 187 -11.41 -6.80 -1.55
CA SER A 187 -12.12 -5.66 -1.00
C SER A 187 -12.33 -5.84 0.50
N SER A 188 -11.74 -4.96 1.31
CA SER A 188 -12.01 -4.90 2.75
C SER A 188 -13.49 -4.63 3.04
N VAL A 189 -14.17 -3.90 2.16
CA VAL A 189 -15.62 -3.64 2.24
C VAL A 189 -16.42 -4.92 2.04
N ALA A 190 -16.08 -5.74 1.05
CA ALA A 190 -16.74 -7.02 0.80
C ALA A 190 -16.49 -8.01 1.94
N VAL A 191 -15.28 -8.03 2.51
CA VAL A 191 -14.95 -8.82 3.71
C VAL A 191 -15.81 -8.38 4.89
N HIS A 192 -15.84 -7.08 5.17
CA HIS A 192 -16.67 -6.49 6.23
C HIS A 192 -18.16 -6.87 6.07
N ASN A 193 -18.73 -6.67 4.87
CA ASN A 193 -20.13 -6.98 4.62
C ASN A 193 -20.45 -8.47 4.81
N GLU A 194 -19.54 -9.36 4.39
CA GLU A 194 -19.73 -10.80 4.58
C GLU A 194 -19.59 -11.21 6.05
N MET A 195 -18.71 -10.55 6.82
CA MET A 195 -18.63 -10.72 8.27
C MET A 195 -19.91 -10.26 8.96
N LEU A 196 -20.45 -9.08 8.64
CA LEU A 196 -21.73 -8.62 9.17
C LEU A 196 -22.88 -9.59 8.87
N ARG A 197 -22.86 -10.22 7.70
CA ARG A 197 -23.89 -11.18 7.29
C ARG A 197 -23.80 -12.52 8.03
N ARG A 198 -22.59 -13.01 8.31
CA ARG A 198 -22.37 -14.35 8.88
C ARG A 198 -22.21 -14.33 10.40
N GLU A 199 -21.39 -13.41 10.90
CA GLU A 199 -20.89 -13.35 12.27
C GLU A 199 -20.87 -11.89 12.77
N PRO A 200 -22.03 -11.23 12.89
CA PRO A 200 -22.10 -9.80 13.24
C PRO A 200 -21.45 -9.48 14.60
N GLU A 201 -21.45 -10.42 15.54
CA GLU A 201 -20.78 -10.26 16.84
C GLU A 201 -19.25 -10.17 16.68
N LEU A 202 -18.65 -11.00 15.81
CA LEU A 202 -17.21 -10.93 15.51
C LEU A 202 -16.86 -9.68 14.69
N ALA A 203 -17.74 -9.27 13.78
CA ALA A 203 -17.57 -8.01 13.05
C ALA A 203 -17.54 -6.82 14.02
N ALA A 204 -18.38 -6.84 15.05
CA ALA A 204 -18.42 -5.78 16.06
C ALA A 204 -17.10 -5.62 16.82
N LEU A 205 -16.41 -6.71 17.15
CA LEU A 205 -15.11 -6.67 17.81
C LEU A 205 -14.04 -5.94 16.97
N LEU A 206 -14.17 -5.93 15.64
CA LEU A 206 -13.23 -5.23 14.76
C LEU A 206 -13.43 -3.71 14.72
N TYR A 207 -14.53 -3.20 15.31
CA TYR A 207 -14.74 -1.77 15.56
C TYR A 207 -14.20 -1.31 16.92
N GLU A 208 -13.83 -2.24 17.79
CA GLU A 208 -13.20 -1.92 19.08
C GLU A 208 -11.68 -1.73 18.93
N PRO A 209 -11.03 -0.95 19.83
CA PRO A 209 -9.59 -0.75 19.78
C PRO A 209 -8.82 -2.08 19.89
N LEU A 210 -7.96 -2.37 18.91
CA LEU A 210 -7.08 -3.52 18.92
C LEU A 210 -5.62 -3.06 18.97
N HIS A 211 -4.88 -3.57 19.95
CA HIS A 211 -3.47 -3.23 20.13
C HIS A 211 -2.62 -3.80 18.99
N ARG A 212 -1.69 -2.98 18.52
CA ARG A 212 -0.76 -3.31 17.45
C ARG A 212 0.63 -2.75 17.73
N ALA A 213 1.66 -3.48 17.33
CA ALA A 213 3.03 -3.11 17.59
C ALA A 213 3.49 -2.02 16.60
N ARG A 214 4.33 -1.10 17.07
CA ARG A 214 5.01 -0.12 16.20
C ARG A 214 6.23 -0.69 15.48
N LEU A 215 6.79 -1.81 15.98
CA LEU A 215 8.05 -2.43 15.54
C LEU A 215 9.25 -1.44 15.40
N GLY A 216 9.19 -0.26 16.04
CA GLY A 216 10.20 0.80 15.86
C GLY A 216 10.19 1.45 14.47
N GLU A 217 9.12 1.30 13.67
CA GLU A 217 9.01 1.83 12.31
C GLU A 217 8.64 3.33 12.27
N GLU A 218 8.26 3.92 13.41
CA GLU A 218 7.73 5.29 13.51
C GLU A 218 8.56 6.14 14.50
N ARG A 219 8.96 7.34 14.08
CA ARG A 219 9.67 8.30 14.93
C ARG A 219 8.70 8.97 15.92
N GLY A 220 9.10 9.06 17.18
CA GLY A 220 8.34 9.80 18.22
C GLY A 220 7.23 9.01 18.91
N GLY A 221 7.10 7.71 18.65
CA GLY A 221 6.29 6.80 19.45
C GLY A 221 7.15 6.14 20.52
N GLU A 222 7.18 6.68 21.73
CA GLU A 222 7.86 6.01 22.86
C GLU A 222 7.13 4.73 23.28
N ASP A 223 5.82 4.67 22.99
CA ASP A 223 4.99 3.48 23.18
C ASP A 223 5.30 2.42 22.11
N LEU A 224 5.64 1.21 22.55
CA LEU A 224 5.93 0.07 21.67
C LEU A 224 4.68 -0.44 20.93
N ASN A 225 3.50 -0.09 21.41
CA ASN A 225 2.21 -0.45 20.83
C ASN A 225 1.22 0.73 20.85
N TYR A 226 0.14 0.61 20.09
CA TYR A 226 -1.01 1.52 20.13
C TYR A 226 -2.29 0.77 19.83
N ALA A 227 -3.43 1.29 20.30
CA ALA A 227 -4.74 0.71 20.03
C ALA A 227 -5.43 1.47 18.89
N LEU A 228 -5.92 0.74 17.90
CA LEU A 228 -6.72 1.29 16.80
C LEU A 228 -7.69 0.20 16.31
N PRO A 229 -8.95 0.52 15.99
CA PRO A 229 -9.86 -0.43 15.37
C PRO A 229 -9.35 -0.95 14.02
N VAL A 230 -9.84 -2.13 13.62
CA VAL A 230 -9.60 -2.67 12.28
C VAL A 230 -10.58 -2.05 11.30
N PHE A 231 -11.85 -1.88 11.67
CA PHE A 231 -12.88 -1.24 10.87
C PHE A 231 -13.29 0.10 11.46
N GLY A 232 -13.58 1.05 10.58
CA GLY A 232 -14.20 2.32 10.90
C GLY A 232 -15.33 2.60 9.93
N GLN A 233 -16.43 3.16 10.44
CA GLN A 233 -17.53 3.62 9.60
C GLN A 233 -18.04 4.95 10.14
N LEU A 234 -18.05 5.96 9.28
CA LEU A 234 -18.52 7.31 9.60
C LEU A 234 -19.25 7.88 8.39
N GLU A 235 -20.48 8.37 8.60
CA GLU A 235 -21.27 9.04 7.55
C GLU A 235 -21.40 8.24 6.24
N GLY A 236 -21.51 6.91 6.36
CA GLY A 236 -21.61 6.01 5.21
C GLY A 236 -20.28 5.66 4.53
N ARG A 237 -19.17 6.32 4.90
CA ARG A 237 -17.82 5.94 4.48
C ARG A 237 -17.26 4.86 5.38
N PHE A 238 -16.46 3.98 4.79
CA PHE A 238 -15.80 2.86 5.46
C PHE A 238 -14.29 2.98 5.31
N THR A 239 -13.57 2.64 6.37
CA THR A 239 -12.11 2.49 6.35
C THR A 239 -11.72 1.19 7.02
N SER A 240 -10.59 0.63 6.61
CA SER A 240 -10.00 -0.55 7.21
C SER A 240 -8.52 -0.33 7.42
N HIS A 241 -8.05 -0.64 8.63
CA HIS A 241 -6.64 -0.75 8.92
C HIS A 241 -6.32 -2.13 9.51
N TYR A 242 -6.07 -3.10 8.63
CA TYR A 242 -5.81 -4.49 8.99
C TYR A 242 -4.34 -4.86 8.83
N SER A 243 -3.72 -5.34 9.90
CA SER A 243 -2.44 -6.05 9.83
C SER A 243 -2.37 -7.07 10.95
N ARG A 244 -2.61 -8.34 10.61
CA ARG A 244 -2.52 -9.45 11.56
C ARG A 244 -1.12 -9.56 12.18
N THR A 245 -0.10 -9.29 11.37
CA THR A 245 1.31 -9.29 11.77
C THR A 245 1.55 -8.33 12.95
N TYR A 246 1.06 -7.09 12.88
CA TYR A 246 1.28 -6.12 13.96
C TYR A 246 0.43 -6.41 15.20
N VAL A 247 -0.76 -7.01 15.03
CA VAL A 247 -1.61 -7.43 16.16
C VAL A 247 -0.96 -8.59 16.92
N GLU A 248 -0.53 -9.65 16.21
CA GLU A 248 0.15 -10.79 16.83
C GLU A 248 1.45 -10.36 17.52
N ALA A 249 2.22 -9.46 16.90
CA ALA A 249 3.42 -8.90 17.53
C ALA A 249 3.14 -8.07 18.80
N ALA A 250 2.00 -7.40 18.90
CA ALA A 250 1.62 -6.69 20.12
C ALA A 250 1.22 -7.66 21.24
N GLN A 251 0.57 -8.77 20.92
CA GLN A 251 0.12 -9.76 21.90
C GLN A 251 1.30 -10.49 22.60
N GLU A 252 2.51 -10.40 22.05
CA GLU A 252 3.76 -10.83 22.68
C GLU A 252 4.27 -9.85 23.75
N MET A 253 3.71 -8.64 23.84
CA MET A 253 4.13 -7.64 24.83
C MET A 253 3.39 -7.82 26.15
N LEU A 254 4.09 -7.71 27.28
CA LEU A 254 3.54 -7.97 28.62
C LEU A 254 2.45 -6.98 29.04
N ASP A 255 2.49 -5.76 28.51
CA ASP A 255 1.60 -4.64 28.84
C ASP A 255 0.36 -4.54 27.93
N VAL A 256 0.23 -5.43 26.94
CA VAL A 256 -0.89 -5.43 26.00
C VAL A 256 -2.05 -6.29 26.53
N PRO A 257 -3.29 -5.75 26.59
CA PRO A 257 -4.49 -6.53 26.95
C PRO A 257 -4.74 -7.71 26.01
N ARG A 258 -5.23 -8.82 26.57
CA ARG A 258 -5.60 -10.06 25.86
C ARG A 258 -7.10 -10.23 25.74
#